data_AF-A0A9D4FEK3-F1
#
_entry.id   AF-A0A9D4FEK3-F1
#
_cell.length_a   1.000
_cell.length_b   1.000
_cell.length_c   1.000
_cell.angle_alpha   90.00
_cell.angle_beta   90.00
_cell.angle_gamma   90.00
#
_symmetry.space_group_name_H-M   'P 1'
#
loop_
_entity.id
_entity.type
_entity.pdbx_description
1 polymer ?
#
loop_
_entity_poly.entity_id
_entity_poly.type
_entity_poly.pdbx_seq_one_letter_code
_entity_poly.pdbx_strand_id
1 'polypeptide(L)'
;MKVSPISLCGIMDVFRMKVSPISLCGIMDVFRIKVSPISLCGIMDVFRIKVSPISLCGIMDVFRMKVSPISLCGIMDVFRMKVSPISLCGIMDVFRMKVSPISLCGIMDVFRIKVSPISLCGIMDVFRMKVSPISLCGIMDVFRMKVFPISLCGIIDVTLL
;
A
#
# COMPACT_ATOMS: atom_id res chain seq x y z
N MET A 1 2.04 -26.84 13.93
CA MET A 1 1.26 -26.82 12.67
C MET A 1 2.25 -27.01 11.54
N LYS A 2 2.09 -28.05 10.71
CA LYS A 2 2.91 -28.17 9.49
C LYS A 2 2.59 -26.97 8.60
N VAL A 3 3.59 -26.15 8.35
CA VAL A 3 3.55 -25.04 7.39
C VAL A 3 3.86 -25.67 6.04
N SER A 4 2.86 -25.90 5.20
CA SER A 4 3.09 -26.32 3.82
C SER A 4 2.99 -25.10 2.91
N PRO A 5 3.94 -24.91 1.98
CA PRO A 5 3.78 -23.90 0.93
C PRO A 5 2.56 -24.25 0.07
N ILE A 6 1.84 -23.23 -0.37
CA ILE A 6 0.75 -23.36 -1.35
C ILE A 6 1.27 -22.77 -2.65
N SER A 7 1.28 -23.59 -3.70
CA SER A 7 1.58 -23.17 -5.07
C SER A 7 0.41 -23.52 -5.97
N LEU A 8 -0.21 -22.52 -6.61
CA LEU A 8 -1.41 -22.72 -7.41
C LEU A 8 -1.43 -21.80 -8.64
N CYS A 9 -1.96 -22.31 -9.75
CA CYS A 9 -2.44 -21.50 -10.86
C CYS A 9 -3.97 -21.61 -10.90
N GLY A 10 -4.68 -20.51 -10.69
CA GLY A 10 -6.14 -20.51 -10.67
C GLY A 10 -6.75 -19.58 -9.61
N ILE A 11 -7.92 -19.98 -9.11
CA ILE A 11 -8.70 -19.21 -8.13
C ILE A 11 -8.57 -19.87 -6.76
N MET A 12 -8.33 -19.07 -5.73
CA MET A 12 -8.29 -19.52 -4.34
C MET A 12 -9.15 -18.63 -3.46
N ASP A 13 -10.16 -19.22 -2.82
CA ASP A 13 -10.99 -18.56 -1.81
C ASP A 13 -10.65 -19.14 -0.44
N VAL A 14 -10.31 -18.27 0.52
CA VAL A 14 -9.93 -18.70 1.86
C VAL A 14 -10.55 -17.85 2.97
N PHE A 15 -11.26 -18.52 3.88
CA PHE A 15 -11.82 -17.85 5.04
C PHE A 15 -10.77 -17.41 6.07
N ARG A 16 -9.77 -18.26 6.39
CA ARG A 16 -8.72 -17.94 7.38
C ARG A 16 -7.41 -18.64 7.07
N MET A 17 -6.34 -17.85 7.00
CA MET A 17 -4.96 -18.33 6.89
C MET A 17 -4.11 -17.88 8.07
N LYS A 18 -3.25 -18.79 8.55
CA LYS A 18 -2.39 -18.56 9.70
C LYS A 18 -0.91 -18.49 9.34
N VAL A 19 -0.32 -19.58 8.84
CA VAL A 19 1.12 -19.69 8.57
C VAL A 19 1.36 -20.62 7.38
N SER A 20 1.36 -20.08 6.16
CA SER A 20 1.77 -20.79 4.95
C SER A 20 2.23 -19.77 3.91
N PRO A 21 3.45 -19.87 3.37
CA PRO A 21 3.82 -19.06 2.22
C PRO A 21 2.94 -19.44 1.03
N ILE A 22 2.53 -18.44 0.25
CA ILE A 22 1.65 -18.60 -0.91
C ILE A 22 2.38 -18.09 -2.14
N SER A 23 2.44 -18.91 -3.18
CA SER A 23 2.74 -18.50 -4.54
C SER A 23 1.53 -18.77 -5.43
N LEU A 24 0.97 -17.72 -6.03
CA LEU A 24 -0.25 -17.85 -6.83
C LEU A 24 -0.16 -17.05 -8.14
N CYS A 25 -0.53 -17.71 -9.23
CA CYS A 25 -0.85 -17.05 -10.49
C CYS A 25 -2.37 -17.13 -10.70
N GLY A 26 -3.08 -16.00 -10.57
CA GLY A 26 -4.53 -15.95 -10.70
C GLY A 26 -5.20 -15.04 -9.67
N ILE A 27 -6.32 -15.50 -9.12
CA ILE A 27 -7.18 -14.70 -8.24
C ILE A 27 -7.17 -15.30 -6.83
N MET A 28 -7.00 -14.45 -5.82
CA MET A 28 -7.08 -14.84 -4.42
C MET A 28 -8.03 -13.93 -3.66
N ASP A 29 -9.08 -14.50 -3.06
CA ASP A 29 -9.95 -13.83 -2.10
C ASP A 29 -9.70 -14.41 -0.70
N VAL A 30 -9.40 -13.54 0.28
CA VAL A 30 -9.11 -13.96 1.65
C VAL A 30 -9.78 -13.07 2.69
N PHE A 31 -10.56 -13.69 3.57
CA PHE A 31 -11.17 -12.94 4.66
C PHE A 31 -10.16 -12.56 5.78
N ARG A 32 -9.22 -13.44 6.15
CA ARG A 32 -8.19 -13.13 7.16
C ARG A 32 -6.85 -13.81 6.92
N ILE A 33 -5.79 -13.00 6.89
CA ILE A 33 -4.39 -13.42 6.88
C ILE A 33 -3.69 -12.99 8.16
N LYS A 34 -2.94 -13.90 8.79
CA LYS A 34 -2.10 -13.58 9.96
C LYS A 34 -0.62 -13.44 9.61
N VAL A 35 0.05 -14.54 9.25
CA VAL A 35 1.50 -14.58 8.99
C VAL A 35 1.81 -15.42 7.75
N SER A 36 1.68 -14.85 6.56
CA SER A 36 2.04 -15.54 5.31
C SER A 36 2.79 -14.59 4.40
N PRO A 37 4.04 -14.88 4.01
CA PRO A 37 4.63 -14.29 2.82
C PRO A 37 3.75 -14.65 1.62
N ILE A 38 3.44 -13.67 0.79
CA ILE A 38 2.62 -13.86 -0.40
C ILE A 38 3.39 -13.36 -1.61
N SER A 39 3.56 -14.22 -2.61
CA SER A 39 3.93 -13.85 -3.96
C SER A 39 2.75 -14.10 -4.89
N LEU A 40 2.29 -13.06 -5.58
CA LEU A 40 1.12 -13.16 -6.45
C LEU A 40 1.33 -12.44 -7.79
N CYS A 41 0.95 -13.12 -8.87
CA CYS A 41 0.72 -12.51 -10.18
C CYS A 41 -0.78 -12.60 -10.48
N GLY A 42 -1.49 -11.46 -10.48
CA GLY A 42 -2.94 -11.41 -10.71
C GLY A 42 -3.68 -10.48 -9.75
N ILE A 43 -4.79 -10.94 -9.18
CA ILE A 43 -5.69 -10.13 -8.34
C ILE A 43 -5.72 -10.69 -6.92
N MET A 44 -5.62 -9.82 -5.92
CA MET A 44 -5.74 -10.17 -4.51
C MET A 44 -6.73 -9.27 -3.77
N ASP A 45 -7.80 -9.88 -3.25
CA ASP A 45 -8.78 -9.20 -2.40
C ASP A 45 -8.66 -9.71 -0.97
N VAL A 46 -8.44 -8.81 -0.01
CA VAL A 46 -8.26 -9.21 1.39
C VAL A 46 -9.01 -8.32 2.36
N PHE A 47 -9.82 -8.93 3.23
CA PHE A 47 -10.52 -8.16 4.25
C PHE A 47 -9.60 -7.74 5.42
N ARG A 48 -8.69 -8.62 5.88
CA ARG A 48 -7.73 -8.30 6.96
C ARG A 48 -6.38 -8.98 6.81
N ILE A 49 -5.34 -8.17 6.86
CA ILE A 49 -3.93 -8.57 6.92
C ILE A 49 -3.31 -8.09 8.24
N LYS A 50 -2.43 -8.90 8.84
CA LYS A 50 -1.72 -8.55 10.08
C LYS A 50 -0.20 -8.50 9.99
N VAL A 51 0.45 -9.51 9.40
CA VAL A 51 1.90 -9.59 9.22
C VAL A 51 2.19 -10.40 7.97
N SER A 52 2.19 -9.79 6.79
CA SER A 52 2.55 -10.48 5.55
C SER A 52 3.42 -9.57 4.70
N PRO A 53 4.69 -9.94 4.46
CA PRO A 53 5.40 -9.44 3.29
C PRO A 53 4.61 -9.83 2.04
N ILE A 54 4.31 -8.86 1.19
CA ILE A 54 3.56 -9.07 -0.05
C ILE A 54 4.43 -8.61 -1.21
N SER A 55 4.68 -9.54 -2.15
CA SER A 55 5.16 -9.22 -3.48
C SER A 55 4.06 -9.48 -4.50
N LEU A 56 3.67 -8.45 -5.24
CA LEU A 56 2.53 -8.53 -6.15
C LEU A 56 2.81 -7.85 -7.48
N CYS A 57 2.47 -8.55 -8.56
CA CYS A 57 2.31 -7.98 -9.90
C CYS A 57 0.83 -8.07 -10.28
N GLY A 58 0.13 -6.93 -10.33
CA GLY A 58 -1.30 -6.87 -10.64
C GLY A 58 -2.09 -5.93 -9.73
N ILE A 59 -3.24 -6.39 -9.24
CA ILE A 59 -4.21 -5.58 -8.47
C ILE A 59 -4.33 -6.12 -7.04
N MET A 60 -4.38 -5.21 -6.07
CA MET A 60 -4.55 -5.56 -4.66
C MET A 60 -5.53 -4.64 -3.94
N ASP A 61 -6.63 -5.21 -3.45
CA ASP A 61 -7.63 -4.49 -2.67
C ASP A 61 -7.66 -4.98 -1.22
N VAL A 62 -7.44 -4.07 -0.27
CA VAL A 62 -7.36 -4.44 1.15
C VAL A 62 -8.15 -3.53 2.07
N PHE A 63 -9.09 -4.10 2.82
CA PHE A 63 -9.90 -3.32 3.76
C PHE A 63 -9.10 -2.89 5.02
N ARG A 64 -8.26 -3.78 5.56
CA ARG A 64 -7.41 -3.47 6.74
C ARG A 64 -6.07 -4.17 6.68
N MET A 65 -5.01 -3.37 6.67
CA MET A 65 -3.63 -3.83 6.78
C MET A 65 -2.99 -3.37 8.08
N LYS A 66 -2.17 -4.25 8.65
CA LYS A 66 -1.20 -3.94 9.70
C LYS A 66 0.12 -4.60 9.31
N VAL A 67 1.25 -3.95 9.61
CA VAL A 67 2.61 -4.54 9.64
C VAL A 67 2.92 -5.42 8.44
N SER A 68 2.93 -4.83 7.25
CA SER A 68 3.15 -5.57 5.99
C SER A 68 4.05 -4.74 5.08
N PRO A 69 5.32 -5.12 4.89
CA PRO A 69 6.12 -4.62 3.78
C PRO A 69 5.44 -5.02 2.47
N ILE A 70 5.28 -4.07 1.56
CA ILE A 70 4.65 -4.29 0.25
C ILE A 70 5.66 -3.89 -0.82
N SER A 71 5.87 -4.78 -1.77
CA SER A 71 6.50 -4.49 -3.05
C SER A 71 5.49 -4.79 -4.15
N LEU A 72 5.05 -3.77 -4.88
CA LEU A 72 3.96 -3.92 -5.86
C LEU A 72 4.28 -3.26 -7.19
N CYS A 73 3.98 -3.97 -8.28
CA CYS A 73 3.89 -3.42 -9.62
C CYS A 73 2.43 -3.52 -10.09
N GLY A 74 1.73 -2.39 -10.20
CA GLY A 74 0.32 -2.34 -10.58
C GLY A 74 -0.52 -1.40 -9.73
N ILE A 75 -1.70 -1.86 -9.30
CA ILE A 75 -2.71 -1.04 -8.62
C ILE A 75 -2.91 -1.56 -7.20
N MET A 76 -3.00 -0.65 -6.23
CA MET A 76 -3.33 -1.00 -4.87
C MET A 76 -4.31 -0.01 -4.26
N ASP A 77 -5.36 -0.56 -3.65
CA ASP A 77 -6.42 0.18 -3.00
C ASP A 77 -6.56 -0.28 -1.53
N VAL A 78 -6.43 0.65 -0.58
CA VAL A 78 -6.41 0.32 0.85
C VAL A 78 -7.26 1.25 1.69
N PHE A 79 -8.30 0.71 2.33
CA PHE A 79 -9.16 1.51 3.20
C PHE A 79 -8.47 1.93 4.51
N ARG A 80 -7.70 1.04 5.14
CA ARG A 80 -6.96 1.35 6.38
C ARG A 80 -5.63 0.64 6.46
N MET A 81 -4.57 1.42 6.59
CA MET A 81 -3.21 0.94 6.69
C MET A 81 -2.52 1.44 7.96
N LYS A 82 -1.71 0.57 8.57
CA LYS A 82 -0.89 0.88 9.75
C LYS A 82 0.47 0.20 9.65
N VAL A 83 1.55 0.96 9.73
CA VAL A 83 2.92 0.43 9.83
C VAL A 83 3.26 -0.47 8.64
N SER A 84 3.48 0.11 7.47
CA SER A 84 3.78 -0.66 6.25
C SER A 84 4.75 0.13 5.38
N PRO A 85 6.02 -0.28 5.27
CA PRO A 85 6.89 0.17 4.20
C PRO A 85 6.30 -0.25 2.85
N ILE A 86 6.25 0.68 1.90
CA ILE A 86 5.67 0.44 0.58
C ILE A 86 6.70 0.84 -0.47
N SER A 87 7.04 -0.10 -1.34
CA SER A 87 7.66 0.16 -2.62
C SER A 87 6.67 -0.15 -3.73
N LEU A 88 6.37 0.84 -4.57
CA LEU A 88 5.36 0.67 -5.61
C LEU A 88 5.72 1.36 -6.92
N CYS A 89 5.46 0.65 -8.01
CA CYS A 89 5.41 1.20 -9.37
C CYS A 89 3.99 1.07 -9.89
N GLY A 90 3.28 2.19 -10.07
CA GLY A 90 1.88 2.21 -10.51
C GLY A 90 0.98 3.16 -9.72
N ILE A 91 -0.22 2.70 -9.35
CA ILE A 91 -1.30 3.52 -8.79
C ILE A 91 -1.64 3.08 -7.37
N MET A 92 -1.87 4.07 -6.52
CA MET A 92 -2.19 3.88 -5.11
C MET A 92 -3.35 4.75 -4.66
N ASP A 93 -4.38 4.13 -4.09
CA ASP A 93 -5.43 4.83 -3.34
C ASP A 93 -5.43 4.36 -1.89
N VAL A 94 -5.39 5.31 -0.95
CA VAL A 94 -5.46 5.01 0.48
C VAL A 94 -6.40 5.97 1.22
N PHE A 95 -7.46 5.43 1.82
CA PHE A 95 -8.35 6.27 2.63
C PHE A 95 -7.72 6.72 3.97
N ARG A 96 -6.99 5.84 4.66
CA ARG A 96 -6.32 6.20 5.93
C ARG A 96 -4.99 5.49 6.12
N MET A 97 -3.95 6.29 6.30
CA MET A 97 -2.60 5.82 6.48
C MET A 97 -1.99 6.30 7.81
N LYS A 98 -1.26 5.42 8.49
CA LYS A 98 -0.50 5.73 9.71
C LYS A 98 0.86 5.07 9.70
N VAL A 99 1.92 5.88 9.79
CA VAL A 99 3.32 5.44 9.97
C VAL A 99 3.74 4.50 8.84
N SER A 100 4.05 5.02 7.66
CA SER A 100 4.45 4.21 6.51
C SER A 100 5.49 4.97 5.69
N PRO A 101 6.75 4.52 5.64
CA PRO A 101 7.66 5.01 4.61
C PRO A 101 7.15 4.54 3.24
N ILE A 102 7.12 5.47 2.28
CA ILE A 102 6.60 5.21 0.94
C ILE A 102 7.67 5.61 -0.06
N SER A 103 7.99 4.69 -0.95
CA SER A 103 8.76 4.95 -2.16
C SER A 103 7.90 4.58 -3.37
N LEU A 104 7.57 5.56 -4.21
CA LEU A 104 6.66 5.35 -5.32
C LEU A 104 7.09 6.02 -6.62
N CYS A 105 6.90 5.28 -7.71
CA CYS A 105 6.92 5.79 -9.07
C CYS A 105 5.51 5.64 -9.67
N GLY A 106 4.80 6.75 -9.92
CA GLY A 106 3.44 6.74 -10.44
C GLY A 106 2.50 7.73 -9.74
N ILE A 107 1.29 7.28 -9.40
CA ILE A 107 0.22 8.13 -8.86
C ILE A 107 -0.13 7.67 -7.45
N MET A 108 -0.28 8.61 -6.50
CA MET A 108 -1.07 8.34 -5.31
C MET A 108 -2.16 9.37 -5.02
N ASP A 109 -3.26 8.84 -4.53
CA ASP A 109 -4.33 9.57 -3.84
C ASP A 109 -4.41 9.10 -2.38
N VAL A 110 -4.41 10.04 -1.44
CA VAL A 110 -4.56 9.72 -0.02
C VAL A 110 -5.46 10.70 0.72
N PHE A 111 -6.56 10.20 1.28
CA PHE A 111 -7.47 11.05 2.06
C PHE A 111 -6.87 11.52 3.40
N ARG A 112 -6.13 10.66 4.13
CA ARG A 112 -5.51 11.05 5.41
C ARG A 112 -4.17 10.38 5.68
N ILE A 113 -3.16 11.23 5.90
CA ILE A 113 -1.80 10.88 6.31
C ILE A 113 -1.49 11.46 7.69
N LYS A 114 -0.90 10.65 8.58
CA LYS A 114 -0.42 11.11 9.89
C LYS A 114 1.09 11.29 9.96
N VAL A 115 1.84 10.22 9.68
CA VAL A 115 3.30 10.15 9.76
C VAL A 115 3.77 9.27 8.61
N SER A 116 4.50 9.80 7.64
CA SER A 116 5.06 9.00 6.54
C SER A 116 6.17 9.78 5.85
N PRO A 117 7.44 9.36 5.89
CA PRO A 117 8.39 9.86 4.90
C PRO A 117 7.93 9.37 3.53
N ILE A 118 7.85 10.28 2.56
CA ILE A 118 7.39 9.98 1.20
C ILE A 118 8.50 10.36 0.24
N SER A 119 8.96 9.40 -0.56
CA SER A 119 9.75 9.64 -1.76
C SER A 119 8.92 9.27 -2.99
N LEU A 120 8.77 10.23 -3.91
CA LEU A 120 7.89 10.06 -5.05
C LEU A 120 8.41 10.65 -6.34
N CYS A 121 8.26 9.88 -7.42
CA CYS A 121 8.35 10.36 -8.79
C CYS A 121 6.97 10.20 -9.47
N GLY A 122 6.28 11.30 -9.75
CA GLY A 122 4.94 11.29 -10.37
C GLY A 122 3.95 12.26 -9.73
N ILE A 123 2.72 11.80 -9.49
CA ILE A 123 1.59 12.65 -9.06
C ILE A 123 1.14 12.26 -7.65
N MET A 124 0.88 13.26 -6.82
CA MET A 124 0.33 13.12 -5.48
C MET A 124 -0.88 14.03 -5.26
N ASP A 125 -1.97 13.44 -4.77
CA ASP A 125 -3.09 14.16 -4.19
C ASP A 125 -3.26 13.74 -2.72
N VAL A 126 -3.34 14.71 -1.81
CA VAL A 126 -3.55 14.45 -0.38
C VAL A 126 -4.56 15.41 0.23
N PHE A 127 -5.67 14.89 0.74
CA PHE A 127 -6.67 15.75 1.40
C PHE A 127 -6.21 16.28 2.78
N ARG A 128 -5.54 15.45 3.61
CA ARG A 128 -5.03 15.88 4.93
C ARG A 128 -3.74 15.21 5.30
N MET A 129 -2.75 16.02 5.64
CA MET A 129 -1.42 15.57 6.07
C MET A 129 -1.03 16.23 7.40
N LYS A 130 -0.37 15.49 8.30
CA LYS A 130 0.08 16.02 9.60
C LYS A 130 1.61 16.14 9.77
N VAL A 131 2.39 15.09 9.49
CA VAL A 131 3.86 15.09 9.61
C VAL A 131 4.47 14.14 8.55
N SER A 132 5.30 14.63 7.65
CA SER A 132 5.89 13.83 6.57
C SER A 132 7.01 14.58 5.86
N PRO A 133 8.30 14.25 6.09
CA PRO A 133 9.33 14.72 5.16
C PRO A 133 8.98 14.16 3.78
N ILE A 134 8.93 15.04 2.77
CA ILE A 134 8.58 14.66 1.40
C ILE A 134 9.73 15.02 0.48
N SER A 135 10.16 14.05 -0.32
CA SER A 135 10.95 14.26 -1.53
C SER A 135 10.10 13.92 -2.75
N LEU A 136 9.82 14.91 -3.60
CA LEU A 136 8.93 14.74 -4.74
C LEU A 136 9.56 15.28 -6.03
N CYS A 137 9.54 14.47 -7.08
CA CYS A 137 9.78 14.85 -8.46
C CYS A 137 8.46 14.69 -9.25
N GLY A 138 7.76 15.80 -9.54
CA GLY A 138 6.49 15.75 -10.25
C GLY A 138 5.44 16.75 -9.73
N ILE A 139 4.20 16.32 -9.59
CA ILE A 139 3.07 17.19 -9.22
C ILE A 139 2.53 16.78 -7.85
N MET A 140 2.26 17.76 -7.00
CA MET A 140 1.62 17.58 -5.71
C MET A 140 0.44 18.55 -5.56
N ASP A 141 -0.71 18.04 -5.13
CA ASP A 141 -1.83 18.82 -4.59
C ASP A 141 -2.10 18.39 -3.14
N VAL A 142 -2.22 19.36 -2.23
CA VAL A 142 -2.52 19.09 -0.82
C VAL A 142 -3.54 20.09 -0.25
N PHE A 143 -4.64 19.56 0.28
CA PHE A 143 -5.71 20.39 0.82
C PHE A 143 -5.49 20.91 2.25
N ARG A 144 -4.76 20.19 3.10
CA ARG A 144 -4.45 20.64 4.47
C ARG A 144 -3.15 20.05 5.00
N MET A 145 -2.28 20.94 5.48
CA MET A 145 -0.92 20.65 5.93
C MET A 145 -0.61 21.30 7.29
N LYS A 146 0.10 20.59 8.20
CA LYS A 146 0.52 21.12 9.51
C LYS A 146 2.04 21.28 9.74
N VAL A 147 2.93 20.36 9.34
CA VAL A 147 4.39 20.44 9.65
C VAL A 147 5.24 19.64 8.66
N PHE A 148 6.02 20.28 7.77
CA PHE A 148 6.81 19.54 6.76
C PHE A 148 8.08 20.25 6.26
N PRO A 149 9.24 19.56 6.22
CA PRO A 149 10.27 19.83 5.21
C PRO A 149 9.86 19.16 3.89
N ILE A 150 9.86 19.93 2.80
CA ILE A 150 9.54 19.47 1.44
C ILE A 150 10.75 19.75 0.55
N SER A 151 11.27 18.72 -0.12
CA SER A 151 12.18 18.88 -1.26
C SER A 151 11.41 18.55 -2.54
N LEU A 152 11.25 19.56 -3.39
CA LEU A 152 10.40 19.49 -4.58
C LEU A 152 11.23 19.78 -5.83
N CYS A 153 11.09 18.92 -6.83
CA CYS A 153 11.44 19.18 -8.22
C CYS A 153 10.17 19.04 -9.06
N GLY A 154 9.39 20.13 -9.18
CA GLY A 154 8.11 20.10 -9.90
C GLY A 154 7.12 21.12 -9.35
N ILE A 155 5.83 20.80 -9.43
CA ILE A 155 4.72 21.71 -9.14
C ILE A 155 4.07 21.29 -7.82
N ILE A 156 3.74 22.28 -6.98
CA ILE A 156 2.98 22.08 -5.75
C ILE A 156 1.81 23.07 -5.70
N ASP A 157 0.62 22.56 -5.45
CA ASP A 157 -0.53 23.34 -4.98
C ASP A 157 -0.81 22.98 -3.51
N VAL A 158 -0.97 24.01 -2.68
CA VAL A 158 -1.31 23.85 -1.26
C VAL A 158 -2.44 24.80 -0.93
N THR A 159 -3.62 24.24 -0.69
CA THR A 159 -4.70 25.01 -0.08
C THR A 159 -4.56 24.96 1.44
N LEU A 160 -4.61 26.12 2.10
CA LEU A 160 -4.53 26.24 3.55
C LEU A 160 -5.83 26.90 4.06
N LEU A 161 -6.70 26.10 4.69
CA LEU A 161 -7.88 26.54 5.45
C LEU A 161 -7.71 26.30 6.94
#